data_AF-A0A7X8JXY2-F1
#
_entry.id   AF-A0A7X8JXY2-F1
#
_cell.length_a   1.000
_cell.length_b   1.000
_cell.length_c   1.000
_cell.angle_alpha   90.00
_cell.angle_beta   90.00
_cell.angle_gamma   90.00
#
_symmetry.space_group_name_H-M   'P 1'
#
loop_
_entity.id
_entity.type
_entity.pdbx_description
1 polymer ?
#
loop_
_entity_poly.entity_id
_entity_poly.type
_entity_poly.pdbx_seq_one_letter_code
_entity_poly.pdbx_strand_id
1 'polypeptide(L)'
;MNILIIGGVAAGTKVAAKLKRDNYNAQVTILTKGKDISYAGCGLPYYVGNVIENRKSLIVNTPERFSKLTGVEVLTEIEVTKVNPDKKEVEALDLKTDKTNTYT
;
A
#
# COMPACT_ATOMS: atom_id res chain seq x y z
N MET A 1 1.61 14.52 -12.52
CA MET A 1 0.58 13.46 -12.61
C MET A 1 0.50 12.85 -11.22
N ASN A 2 -0.69 12.91 -10.63
CA ASN A 2 -0.95 12.39 -9.28
C ASN A 2 -1.68 11.06 -9.43
N ILE A 3 -1.18 10.05 -8.75
CA ILE A 3 -1.63 8.68 -8.92
C ILE A 3 -1.89 8.11 -7.53
N LEU A 4 -3.17 7.89 -7.24
CA LEU A 4 -3.60 7.25 -6.01
C LEU A 4 -3.86 5.77 -6.28
N ILE A 5 -3.23 4.90 -5.50
CA ILE A 5 -3.35 3.44 -5.60
C ILE A 5 -4.05 2.93 -4.33
N ILE A 6 -5.13 2.18 -4.52
CA ILE A 6 -5.89 1.58 -3.41
C ILE A 6 -5.44 0.12 -3.26
N GLY A 7 -4.77 -0.19 -2.14
CA GLY A 7 -4.26 -1.51 -1.78
C GLY A 7 -2.73 -1.65 -1.95
N GLY A 8 -2.06 -2.11 -0.89
CA GLY A 8 -0.59 -2.16 -0.80
C GLY A 8 0.05 -3.55 -0.88
N VAL A 9 -0.65 -4.59 -1.33
CA VAL A 9 -0.06 -5.95 -1.40
C VAL A 9 0.68 -6.15 -2.72
N ALA A 10 0.30 -7.13 -3.55
CA ALA A 10 1.08 -7.51 -4.73
C ALA A 10 0.93 -6.51 -5.89
N ALA A 11 -0.30 -6.24 -6.33
CA ALA A 11 -0.54 -5.43 -7.52
C ALA A 11 -0.18 -3.94 -7.31
N GLY A 12 -0.67 -3.33 -6.22
CA GLY A 12 -0.48 -1.90 -5.99
C GLY A 12 0.98 -1.49 -5.88
N THR A 13 1.79 -2.23 -5.12
CA THR A 13 3.22 -1.93 -4.98
C THR A 13 4.01 -2.18 -6.27
N LYS A 14 3.61 -3.17 -7.07
CA LYS A 14 4.22 -3.44 -8.39
C LYS A 14 3.94 -2.33 -9.39
N VAL A 15 2.70 -1.83 -9.43
CA VAL A 15 2.32 -0.67 -10.26
C VAL A 15 3.06 0.58 -9.81
N ALA A 16 3.07 0.87 -8.50
CA ALA A 16 3.74 2.05 -7.96
C ALA A 16 5.24 2.06 -8.29
N ALA A 17 5.93 0.94 -8.07
CA ALA A 17 7.35 0.82 -8.38
C ALA A 17 7.64 0.93 -9.88
N LYS A 18 6.76 0.44 -10.76
CA LYS A 18 6.91 0.59 -12.21
C LYS A 18 6.71 2.05 -12.64
N LEU A 19 5.68 2.72 -12.13
CA LEU A 19 5.43 4.14 -12.40
C LEU A 19 6.63 5.02 -12.00
N LYS A 20 7.25 4.77 -10.85
CA LYS A 20 8.44 5.53 -10.42
C LYS A 20 9.69 5.23 -11.25
N ARG A 21 9.82 4.02 -11.82
CA ARG A 21 10.90 3.72 -12.78
C ARG A 21 10.67 4.40 -14.13
N ASP A 22 9.43 4.50 -14.58
CA ASP A 22 9.09 5.11 -15.87
C ASP A 22 9.09 6.64 -15.80
N ASN A 23 8.67 7.20 -14.68
CA ASN A 23 8.71 8.62 -14.40
C ASN A 23 8.97 8.88 -12.92
N TYR A 24 10.22 9.21 -12.60
CA TYR A 24 10.64 9.49 -11.23
C TYR A 24 9.92 10.70 -10.60
N ASN A 25 9.45 11.63 -11.41
CA ASN A 25 8.73 12.83 -10.95
C ASN A 25 7.22 12.60 -10.75
N ALA A 26 6.70 11.40 -11.06
CA ALA A 26 5.31 11.08 -10.75
C ALA A 26 5.08 11.09 -9.23
N GLN A 27 3.98 11.73 -8.82
CA GLN A 27 3.50 11.70 -7.44
C GLN A 27 2.61 10.47 -7.30
N VAL A 28 3.06 9.49 -6.53
CA VAL A 28 2.37 8.21 -6.35
C VAL A 28 2.15 7.99 -4.87
N THR A 29 0.89 7.80 -4.49
CA THR A 29 0.49 7.51 -3.11
C THR A 29 -0.28 6.21 -3.07
N ILE A 30 0.07 5.32 -2.13
CA ILE A 30 -0.66 4.09 -1.85
C ILE A 30 -1.44 4.28 -0.55
N LEU A 31 -2.76 4.06 -0.61
CA LEU A 31 -3.60 3.89 0.57
C LEU A 31 -3.84 2.40 0.80
N THR A 32 -3.62 1.92 2.02
CA THR A 32 -3.86 0.51 2.33
C THR A 32 -4.40 0.34 3.75
N LYS A 33 -5.45 -0.48 3.87
CA LYS A 33 -6.08 -0.81 5.16
C LYS A 33 -5.13 -1.56 6.09
N GLY A 34 -4.27 -2.42 5.54
CA GLY A 34 -3.33 -3.22 6.32
C GLY A 34 -2.15 -2.41 6.85
N LYS A 35 -1.58 -2.86 7.98
CA LYS A 35 -0.30 -2.38 8.52
C LYS A 35 0.89 -2.72 7.62
N ASP A 36 0.85 -3.93 7.07
CA ASP A 36 1.92 -4.48 6.23
C ASP A 36 1.59 -4.28 4.74
N ILE A 37 2.64 -4.04 3.96
CA ILE A 37 2.61 -4.05 2.49
C ILE A 37 3.48 -5.17 1.96
N SER A 38 3.34 -5.51 0.67
CA SER A 38 4.25 -6.44 -0.01
C SER A 38 4.49 -7.76 0.75
N TYR A 39 3.53 -8.28 1.49
CA TYR A 39 3.70 -9.56 2.18
C TYR A 39 3.35 -10.73 1.24
N ALA A 40 4.02 -11.86 1.44
CA ALA A 40 3.79 -13.09 0.70
C ALA A 40 2.54 -13.80 1.21
N GLY A 41 1.36 -13.38 0.74
CA GLY A 41 0.08 -14.01 1.09
C GLY A 41 0.05 -15.52 0.77
N CYS A 42 0.65 -15.92 -0.36
CA CYS A 42 0.81 -17.33 -0.73
C CYS A 42 1.71 -18.11 0.23
N GLY A 43 2.55 -17.42 1.02
CA GLY A 43 3.43 -18.02 2.02
C GLY A 43 2.73 -18.30 3.36
N LEU A 44 1.55 -17.74 3.61
CA LEU A 44 0.84 -17.88 4.89
C LEU A 44 0.52 -19.34 5.26
N PRO A 45 0.07 -20.23 4.35
CA PRO A 45 -0.17 -21.63 4.69
C PRO A 45 1.09 -22.35 5.19
N TYR A 46 2.26 -22.01 4.65
CA TYR A 46 3.54 -22.58 5.06
C TYR A 46 4.00 -22.05 6.42
N TYR A 47 3.63 -20.82 6.78
CA TYR A 47 3.85 -20.30 8.13
C TYR A 47 2.95 -20.99 9.16
N VAL A 48 1.65 -21.13 8.86
CA VAL A 48 0.71 -21.87 9.74
C VAL A 48 1.10 -23.34 9.88
N GLY A 49 1.63 -23.94 8.82
CA GLY A 49 2.14 -25.31 8.81
C GLY A 49 3.55 -25.48 9.37
N ASN A 50 4.15 -24.46 9.99
CA ASN A 50 5.50 -24.47 10.57
C ASN A 50 6.66 -24.79 9.60
N VAL A 51 6.44 -24.69 8.28
CA VAL A 51 7.51 -24.79 7.26
C VAL A 51 8.28 -23.48 7.17
N ILE A 52 7.58 -22.35 7.31
CA ILE A 52 8.19 -21.03 7.52
C ILE A 52 8.06 -20.71 9.00
N GLU A 53 9.16 -20.67 9.73
CA GLU A 53 9.12 -20.51 11.18
C GLU A 53 8.86 -19.05 11.62
N ASN A 54 9.30 -18.09 10.81
CA ASN A 54 9.25 -16.67 11.17
C ASN A 54 8.33 -15.88 10.24
N ARG A 55 7.29 -15.26 10.82
CA ARG A 55 6.36 -14.36 10.10
C ARG A 55 7.09 -13.25 9.34
N LYS A 56 8.21 -12.74 9.87
CA LYS A 56 8.99 -11.68 9.22
C LYS A 56 9.54 -12.12 7.85
N SER A 57 9.77 -13.42 7.64
CA SER A 57 10.19 -13.97 6.34
C SER A 57 9.12 -13.82 5.25
N LEU A 58 7.87 -13.56 5.62
CA LEU A 58 6.79 -13.27 4.68
C LEU A 58 6.75 -11.80 4.26
N ILE A 59 7.44 -10.90 4.94
CA ILE A 59 7.45 -9.47 4.63
C ILE A 59 8.55 -9.18 3.62
N VAL A 60 8.19 -8.88 2.38
CA VAL A 60 9.17 -8.57 1.33
C VAL A 60 9.69 -7.14 1.44
N ASN A 61 8.82 -6.19 1.82
CA ASN A 61 9.19 -4.80 2.10
C ASN A 61 8.31 -4.23 3.22
N THR A 62 8.88 -3.33 4.02
CA THR A 62 8.11 -2.47 4.92
C THR A 62 7.67 -1.20 4.19
N PRO A 63 6.63 -0.49 4.66
CA PRO A 63 6.24 0.80 4.11
C PRO A 63 7.43 1.77 4.01
N GLU A 64 8.21 1.92 5.07
CA GLU A 64 9.33 2.86 5.15
C GLU A 64 10.44 2.51 4.16
N ARG A 65 10.78 1.21 4.07
CA ARG A 65 11.79 0.72 3.12
C ARG A 65 11.32 0.94 1.68
N PHE A 66 10.07 0.63 1.39
CA PHE A 66 9.51 0.81 0.05
C PHE A 66 9.47 2.28 -0.35
N SER A 67 9.00 3.15 0.54
CA SER A 67 8.96 4.61 0.32
C SER A 67 10.36 5.17 0.09
N LYS A 68 11.34 4.80 0.92
CA LYS A 68 12.74 5.23 0.76
C LYS A 68 13.36 4.76 -0.55
N LEU A 69 13.05 3.53 -0.99
CA LEU A 69 13.60 2.96 -2.21
C LEU A 69 12.98 3.56 -3.47
N THR A 70 11.68 3.84 -3.46
CA THR A 70 10.91 4.16 -4.67
C THR A 70 10.50 5.63 -4.77
N GLY A 71 10.47 6.37 -3.66
CA GLY A 71 9.88 7.70 -3.59
C GLY A 71 8.34 7.70 -3.72
N VAL A 72 7.70 6.56 -3.48
CA VAL A 72 6.23 6.43 -3.33
C VAL A 72 5.86 6.78 -1.90
N GLU A 73 4.76 7.51 -1.71
CA GLU A 73 4.17 7.69 -0.38
C GLU A 73 3.28 6.47 -0.06
N VAL A 74 3.44 5.89 1.12
CA VAL A 74 2.65 4.74 1.56
C VAL A 74 1.97 5.07 2.88
N LEU A 75 0.64 5.15 2.84
CA LEU A 75 -0.20 5.38 4.01
C LEU A 75 -0.91 4.08 4.39
N THR A 76 -0.49 3.52 5.52
CA THR A 76 -1.02 2.29 6.09
C THR A 76 -2.09 2.57 7.12
N GLU A 77 -2.94 1.57 7.37
CA GLU A 77 -4.09 1.70 8.27
C GLU A 77 -5.07 2.79 7.80
N ILE A 78 -5.16 2.98 6.48
CA ILE A 78 -6.11 3.87 5.81
C ILE A 78 -7.07 3.02 4.99
N GLU A 79 -8.34 2.99 5.40
CA GLU A 79 -9.40 2.26 4.69
C GLU A 79 -10.17 3.19 3.77
N VAL A 80 -9.99 3.03 2.46
CA VAL A 80 -10.83 3.73 1.48
C VAL A 80 -12.26 3.22 1.57
N THR A 81 -13.21 4.13 1.81
CA THR A 81 -14.63 3.81 1.98
C THR A 81 -15.48 4.25 0.80
N LYS A 82 -15.02 5.22 0.00
CA LYS A 82 -15.77 5.75 -1.14
C LYS A 82 -14.86 6.36 -2.21
N VAL A 83 -15.23 6.17 -3.47
CA VAL A 83 -14.59 6.80 -4.64
C VAL A 83 -15.62 7.67 -5.34
N ASN A 84 -15.27 8.92 -5.62
CA ASN A 84 -16.08 9.88 -6.35
C ASN A 84 -15.39 10.26 -7.68
N PRO A 85 -15.72 9.59 -8.79
CA PRO A 85 -15.07 9.82 -10.08
C PRO A 85 -15.31 11.22 -10.66
N ASP A 86 -16.52 11.77 -10.46
CA ASP A 86 -16.89 13.09 -11.00
C ASP A 86 -16.03 14.21 -10.40
N LYS A 87 -15.71 14.08 -9.10
CA LYS A 87 -14.84 15.00 -8.38
C LYS A 87 -13.36 14.62 -8.41
N LYS A 88 -13.04 13.40 -8.86
CA LYS A 88 -11.71 12.79 -8.75
C LYS A 88 -11.20 12.76 -7.31
N GLU A 89 -12.07 12.36 -6.39
CA GLU A 89 -11.81 12.32 -4.95
C GLU A 89 -12.02 10.92 -4.39
N VAL A 90 -11.27 10.59 -3.35
CA VAL A 90 -11.40 9.35 -2.58
C VAL A 90 -11.54 9.68 -1.10
N GLU A 91 -12.60 9.19 -0.46
CA GLU A 91 -12.79 9.29 0.98
C GLU A 91 -12.20 8.05 1.65
N ALA A 92 -11.40 8.25 2.70
CA ALA A 92 -10.80 7.16 3.44
C ALA A 92 -10.76 7.44 4.95
N LEU A 93 -11.01 6.39 5.73
CA LEU A 93 -10.94 6.38 7.19
C LEU A 93 -9.52 6.08 7.65
N ASP A 94 -8.94 6.97 8.44
CA ASP A 94 -7.72 6.68 9.20
C ASP A 94 -8.07 5.84 10.43
N LEU A 95 -7.66 4.58 10.43
CA LEU A 95 -7.97 3.62 11.49
C LEU A 95 -7.20 3.89 12.79
N LYS A 96 -6.21 4.80 12.79
CA LYS A 96 -5.50 5.21 14.00
C LYS A 96 -6.21 6.33 14.74
N THR A 97 -6.96 7.15 14.01
CA THR A 97 -7.56 8.40 14.54
C THR A 97 -9.09 8.43 14.43
N ASP A 98 -9.70 7.45 13.76
CA ASP A 98 -11.13 7.38 13.42
C ASP A 98 -11.64 8.60 12.65
N LYS A 99 -10.75 9.29 11.91
CA LYS A 99 -11.09 10.44 11.08
C LYS A 99 -11.16 10.08 9.61
N THR A 100 -12.20 10.56 8.94
CA THR A 100 -12.32 10.47 7.49
C THR A 100 -11.61 11.65 6.84
N ASN A 101 -10.73 11.36 5.88
CA ASN A 101 -10.02 12.35 5.07
C ASN A 101 -10.34 12.14 3.58
N THR A 102 -10.16 13.20 2.80
CA THR A 102 -10.32 13.17 1.33
C THR A 102 -8.96 13.24 0.66
N TYR A 103 -8.75 12.40 -0.35
CA TYR A 103 -7.54 12.30 -1.16
C TYR A 103 -7.87 12.56 -2.64
N THR A 104 -6.92 13.12 -3.39
CA THR A 104 -7.02 13.46 -4.83
C THR A 104 -5.81 12.98 -5.61
#